data_AF-A0A0M5JNV4-F1
#
_entry.id   AF-A0A0M5JNV4-F1
#
_cell.length_a   1.000
_cell.length_b   1.000
_cell.length_c   1.000
_cell.angle_alpha   90.00
_cell.angle_beta   90.00
_cell.angle_gamma   90.00
#
_symmetry.space_group_name_H-M   'P 1'
#
loop_
_entity.id
_entity.type
_entity.pdbx_description
1 polymer ?
#
loop_
_entity_poly.entity_id
_entity_poly.type
_entity_poly.pdbx_seq_one_letter_code
_entity_poly.pdbx_strand_id
1 'polypeptide(L)'
;MNRTVNPEAQVADRVASLLGTTLTEEGVHRFLLDAADILGTESFAAYGPELFFRWACGDRYVEITPVSSSDRDHSLYVKSFDRERGIDIDEYRTFKYCEFYEFPYVWAAELGKESFNTFGPGTYYAVTWDMFDEIIAVTLHALPDNLALMPPQWRRPFTLRWDMGASGLGLVSFTATVEGITVTVEPTGERVLIPRALLGSRVKMGDVVAGLAGGRPLADIRFAGSEGFGDVYHQDLYVATPSGNESGWDKKLVKYLLQEHEEGHPRPAMTMEDLRRLAATPAATPAATSASADAADEDPEQSQTCRKTVPMKIGLSIPAVLHIVDQVIAGATVEDVLTRLGGKPGSRWRGKAALRGDDWLAEGYSRGWKIEVVTSERENGEWLCFDERQLADYAWRIAQALEQCYGSPYGMRTGNHGFFDRLFRVGNHGIEVGNSPLAVEVKIGSFDELAELWCW
;
A
#
# COMPACT_ATOMS: atom_id res chain seq x y z
N MET A 1 4.66 -10.64 -36.88
CA MET A 1 4.19 -9.51 -36.07
C MET A 1 5.11 -9.40 -34.87
N ASN A 2 5.88 -8.31 -34.75
CA ASN A 2 6.59 -8.02 -33.51
C ASN A 2 5.52 -7.80 -32.43
N ARG A 3 5.39 -8.75 -31.51
CA ARG A 3 4.51 -8.62 -30.34
C ARG A 3 5.11 -7.49 -29.52
N THR A 4 4.48 -6.31 -29.54
CA THR A 4 4.85 -5.22 -28.63
C THR A 4 4.81 -5.82 -27.23
N VAL A 5 5.95 -5.85 -26.54
CA VAL A 5 6.04 -6.42 -25.19
C VAL A 5 5.09 -5.63 -24.30
N ASN A 6 4.22 -6.31 -23.55
CA ASN A 6 3.33 -5.65 -22.60
C ASN A 6 4.19 -4.92 -21.55
N PRO A 7 4.15 -3.58 -21.47
CA PRO A 7 5.02 -2.83 -20.56
C PRO A 7 4.75 -3.17 -19.09
N GLU A 8 3.50 -3.49 -18.72
CA GLU A 8 3.15 -3.93 -17.36
C GLU A 8 3.86 -5.23 -16.99
N ALA A 9 3.84 -6.19 -17.91
CA ALA A 9 4.52 -7.47 -17.72
C ALA A 9 6.04 -7.30 -17.66
N GLN A 10 6.60 -6.39 -18.45
CA GLN A 10 8.02 -6.10 -18.42
C GLN A 10 8.48 -5.53 -17.07
N VAL A 11 7.69 -4.64 -16.46
CA VAL A 11 7.99 -4.10 -15.13
C VAL A 11 7.84 -5.19 -14.05
N ALA A 12 6.82 -6.04 -14.17
CA ALA A 12 6.64 -7.19 -13.28
C ALA A 12 7.80 -8.21 -13.36
N ASP A 13 8.28 -8.51 -14.57
CA ASP A 13 9.45 -9.38 -14.79
C ASP A 13 10.72 -8.79 -14.16
N ARG A 14 10.89 -7.47 -14.29
CA ARG A 14 12.05 -6.78 -13.72
C ARG A 14 12.04 -6.84 -12.20
N VAL A 15 10.92 -6.60 -11.53
CA VAL A 15 10.88 -6.71 -10.06
C VAL A 15 11.10 -8.15 -9.59
N ALA A 16 10.56 -9.14 -10.30
CA ALA A 16 10.80 -10.56 -10.01
C ALA A 16 12.29 -10.92 -10.14
N SER A 17 12.99 -10.34 -11.12
CA SER A 17 14.43 -10.59 -11.33
C SER A 17 15.32 -10.13 -10.18
N LEU A 18 14.81 -9.27 -9.29
CA LEU A 18 15.50 -8.81 -8.08
C LEU A 18 15.41 -9.80 -6.93
N LEU A 19 14.80 -10.98 -7.13
CA LEU A 19 14.60 -11.97 -6.06
C LEU A 19 15.90 -12.41 -5.37
N GLY A 20 15.93 -12.19 -4.06
CA GLY A 20 17.09 -12.47 -3.19
C GLY A 20 18.24 -11.48 -3.37
N THR A 21 17.96 -10.30 -3.94
CA THR A 21 18.87 -9.16 -3.93
C THR A 21 18.52 -8.25 -2.76
N THR A 22 19.51 -7.83 -1.98
CA THR A 22 19.37 -6.76 -0.98
C THR A 22 19.20 -5.42 -1.70
N LEU A 23 18.06 -4.75 -1.51
CA LEU A 23 17.81 -3.44 -2.11
C LEU A 23 18.20 -2.29 -1.17
N THR A 24 18.98 -1.36 -1.72
CA THR A 24 19.26 -0.05 -1.13
C THR A 24 18.29 1.00 -1.65
N GLU A 25 18.24 2.18 -1.03
CA GLU A 25 17.47 3.34 -1.55
C GLU A 25 17.85 3.64 -3.02
N GLU A 26 19.14 3.62 -3.36
CA GLU A 26 19.59 3.81 -4.76
C GLU A 26 19.08 2.74 -5.72
N GLY A 27 18.98 1.49 -5.25
CA GLY A 27 18.41 0.37 -6.00
C GLY A 27 16.92 0.59 -6.29
N VAL A 28 16.17 1.07 -5.30
CA VAL A 28 14.77 1.49 -5.45
C VAL A 28 14.65 2.62 -6.47
N HIS A 29 15.50 3.66 -6.37
CA HIS A 29 15.48 4.78 -7.31
C HIS A 29 15.73 4.32 -8.74
N ARG A 30 16.74 3.47 -8.96
CA ARG A 30 17.04 2.95 -10.29
C ARG A 30 15.88 2.15 -10.85
N PHE A 31 15.24 1.31 -10.04
CA PHE A 31 14.07 0.54 -10.47
C PHE A 31 12.92 1.46 -10.90
N LEU A 32 12.62 2.49 -10.10
CA LEU A 32 11.55 3.45 -10.42
C LEU A 32 11.84 4.23 -11.71
N LEU A 33 13.09 4.65 -11.92
CA LEU A 33 13.50 5.32 -13.16
C LEU A 33 13.41 4.39 -14.38
N ASP A 34 13.89 3.16 -14.26
CA ASP A 34 13.77 2.14 -15.31
C ASP A 34 12.30 1.83 -15.63
N ALA A 35 11.43 1.81 -14.61
CA ALA A 35 9.99 1.63 -14.82
C ALA A 35 9.36 2.82 -15.54
N ALA A 36 9.78 4.05 -15.21
CA ALA A 36 9.34 5.24 -15.92
C ALA A 36 9.80 5.28 -17.39
N ASP A 37 10.97 4.71 -17.71
CA ASP A 37 11.44 4.55 -19.09
C ASP A 37 10.59 3.54 -19.89
N ILE A 38 9.95 2.57 -19.20
CA ILE A 38 9.08 1.55 -19.81
C ILE A 38 7.63 2.04 -19.93
N LEU A 39 7.09 2.61 -18.86
CA LEU A 39 5.69 3.04 -18.74
C LEU A 39 5.46 4.45 -19.30
N GLY A 40 6.52 5.24 -19.44
CA GLY A 40 6.47 6.65 -19.79
C GLY A 40 6.43 7.58 -18.58
N THR A 41 6.57 8.89 -18.84
CA THR A 41 6.57 9.95 -17.83
C THR A 41 5.49 11.02 -18.09
N GLU A 42 4.57 10.72 -19.00
CA GLU A 42 3.48 11.64 -19.36
C GLU A 42 2.46 11.76 -18.24
N SER A 43 2.02 10.63 -17.69
CA SER A 43 0.91 10.56 -16.73
C SER A 43 1.25 9.62 -15.57
N PHE A 44 1.89 10.17 -14.53
CA PHE A 44 2.19 9.43 -13.30
C PHE A 44 2.24 10.34 -12.06
N ALA A 45 1.97 9.74 -10.90
CA ALA A 45 1.91 10.46 -9.63
C ALA A 45 2.45 9.60 -8.49
N ALA A 46 2.87 10.27 -7.41
CA ALA A 46 3.22 9.65 -6.14
C ALA A 46 2.10 9.89 -5.11
N TYR A 47 1.89 8.93 -4.22
CA TYR A 47 0.85 8.95 -3.21
C TYR A 47 1.43 8.52 -1.86
N GLY A 48 0.83 8.94 -0.75
CA GLY A 48 1.21 8.48 0.59
C GLY A 48 0.05 8.61 1.58
N PRO A 49 0.22 8.23 2.86
CA PRO A 49 1.49 8.18 3.58
C PRO A 49 2.24 6.88 3.37
N GLU A 50 1.57 5.79 3.00
CA GLU A 50 2.20 4.58 2.48
C GLU A 50 2.60 4.82 1.03
N LEU A 51 3.89 5.02 0.78
CA LEU A 51 4.36 5.48 -0.53
C LEU A 51 4.05 4.45 -1.63
N PHE A 52 3.35 4.90 -2.67
CA PHE A 52 3.31 4.22 -3.95
C PHE A 52 3.31 5.21 -5.11
N PHE A 53 3.68 4.71 -6.29
CA PHE A 53 3.67 5.46 -7.54
C PHE A 53 2.69 4.81 -8.49
N ARG A 54 1.90 5.60 -9.22
CA ARG A 54 0.89 5.11 -10.15
C ARG A 54 1.10 5.72 -11.53
N TRP A 55 1.08 4.87 -12.57
CA TRP A 55 1.09 5.25 -13.97
C TRP A 55 -0.24 4.94 -14.63
N ALA A 56 -0.81 5.91 -15.35
CA ALA A 56 -1.93 5.67 -16.24
C ALA A 56 -1.42 5.10 -17.57
N CYS A 57 -1.78 3.86 -17.86
CA CYS A 57 -1.36 3.09 -19.04
C CYS A 57 -2.58 2.83 -19.96
N GLY A 58 -3.24 3.90 -20.41
CA GLY A 58 -4.53 3.81 -21.10
C GLY A 58 -5.67 3.49 -20.12
N ASP A 59 -6.40 2.41 -20.36
CA ASP A 59 -7.50 1.95 -19.49
C ASP A 59 -7.00 1.13 -18.27
N ARG A 60 -5.69 1.05 -18.09
CA ARG A 60 -5.05 0.26 -17.04
C ARG A 60 -4.11 1.11 -16.21
N TYR A 61 -3.87 0.66 -14.99
CA TYR A 61 -2.91 1.27 -14.08
C TYR A 61 -1.82 0.30 -13.71
N VAL A 62 -0.61 0.84 -13.54
CA VAL A 62 0.51 0.15 -12.88
C VAL A 62 0.86 0.93 -11.63
N GLU A 63 0.91 0.22 -10.51
CA GLU A 63 1.39 0.76 -9.24
C GLU A 63 2.68 0.09 -8.81
N ILE A 64 3.59 0.90 -8.27
CA ILE A 64 4.85 0.45 -7.70
C ILE A 64 4.94 0.96 -6.27
N THR A 65 5.01 0.03 -5.32
CA THR A 65 5.10 0.30 -3.88
C THR A 65 6.49 -0.09 -3.39
N PRO A 66 7.38 0.87 -3.12
CA PRO A 66 8.58 0.62 -2.36
C PRO A 66 8.26 0.55 -0.86
N VAL A 67 8.74 -0.49 -0.18
CA VAL A 67 8.60 -0.62 1.27
C VAL A 67 9.97 -0.56 1.91
N SER A 68 10.10 0.34 2.89
CA SER A 68 11.24 0.37 3.81
C SER A 68 10.82 -0.30 5.12
N SER A 69 11.54 -1.34 5.53
CA SER A 69 11.33 -1.98 6.83
C SER A 69 12.54 -1.75 7.72
N SER A 70 12.34 -1.56 9.03
CA SER A 70 13.46 -1.49 9.99
C SER A 70 14.20 -2.82 10.13
N ASP A 71 13.51 -3.93 9.82
CA ASP A 71 13.94 -5.29 10.14
C ASP A 71 14.33 -6.08 8.88
N ARG A 72 14.12 -5.50 7.68
CA ARG A 72 14.42 -6.12 6.38
C ARG A 72 14.99 -5.10 5.41
N ASP A 73 15.70 -5.59 4.42
CA ASP A 73 16.09 -4.80 3.25
C ASP A 73 14.86 -4.22 2.55
N HIS A 74 15.04 -3.15 1.77
CA HIS A 74 13.94 -2.56 1.01
C HIS A 74 13.29 -3.61 0.11
N SER A 75 11.98 -3.50 -0.06
CA SER A 75 11.24 -4.33 -1.00
C SER A 75 10.49 -3.48 -2.01
N LEU A 76 10.22 -4.08 -3.15
CA LEU A 76 9.47 -3.50 -4.25
C LEU A 76 8.33 -4.44 -4.58
N TYR A 77 7.17 -3.83 -4.78
CA TYR A 77 5.97 -4.51 -5.20
C TYR A 77 5.38 -3.78 -6.40
N VAL A 78 4.99 -4.53 -7.42
CA VAL A 78 4.39 -4.04 -8.65
C VAL A 78 3.01 -4.67 -8.77
N LYS A 79 1.97 -3.86 -8.95
CA LYS A 79 0.64 -4.34 -9.33
C LYS A 79 0.13 -3.68 -10.60
N SER A 80 -0.69 -4.38 -11.36
CA SER A 80 -1.44 -3.81 -12.48
C SER A 80 -2.88 -4.27 -12.49
N PHE A 81 -3.79 -3.36 -12.82
CA PHE A 81 -5.22 -3.57 -12.76
C PHE A 81 -5.98 -2.65 -13.71
N ASP A 82 -7.26 -2.95 -13.91
CA ASP A 82 -8.17 -2.18 -14.76
C ASP A 82 -8.70 -0.93 -14.05
N ARG A 83 -8.78 0.19 -14.78
CA ARG A 83 -9.24 1.48 -14.28
C ARG A 83 -10.67 1.44 -13.73
N GLU A 84 -11.61 0.82 -14.44
CA GLU A 84 -13.04 0.96 -14.15
C GLU A 84 -13.35 0.45 -12.75
N ARG A 85 -12.84 -0.75 -12.42
CA ARG A 85 -13.12 -1.36 -11.12
C ARG A 85 -12.30 -0.75 -10.00
N GLY A 86 -10.98 -0.67 -10.17
CA GLY A 86 -10.09 -0.22 -9.10
C GLY A 86 -10.27 1.26 -8.76
N ILE A 87 -10.40 2.12 -9.77
CA ILE A 87 -10.45 3.57 -9.58
C ILE A 87 -11.89 4.05 -9.61
N ASP A 88 -12.56 3.94 -10.75
CA ASP A 88 -13.83 4.64 -10.99
C ASP A 88 -15.00 4.08 -10.12
N ILE A 89 -14.87 2.86 -9.60
CA ILE A 89 -15.83 2.24 -8.68
C ILE A 89 -15.29 2.22 -7.25
N ASP A 90 -14.21 1.49 -6.98
CA ASP A 90 -13.80 1.18 -5.60
C ASP A 90 -13.16 2.39 -4.91
N GLU A 91 -12.10 2.96 -5.48
CA GLU A 91 -11.46 4.16 -4.93
C GLU A 91 -12.44 5.35 -4.82
N TYR A 92 -13.29 5.55 -5.84
CA TYR A 92 -14.34 6.57 -5.81
C TYR A 92 -15.31 6.36 -4.65
N ARG A 93 -15.75 5.12 -4.40
CA ARG A 93 -16.67 4.81 -3.29
C ARG A 93 -16.01 5.07 -1.94
N THR A 94 -14.75 4.68 -1.79
CA THR A 94 -14.00 4.91 -0.56
C THR A 94 -13.90 6.40 -0.25
N PHE A 95 -13.44 7.23 -1.19
CA PHE A 95 -13.38 8.67 -0.96
C PHE A 95 -14.74 9.32 -0.73
N LYS A 96 -15.82 8.75 -1.29
CA LYS A 96 -17.16 9.34 -1.20
C LYS A 96 -17.94 8.93 0.06
N TYR A 97 -17.73 7.73 0.55
CA TYR A 97 -18.61 7.11 1.55
C TYR A 97 -17.89 6.60 2.80
N CYS A 98 -16.57 6.42 2.75
CA CYS A 98 -15.81 5.92 3.89
C CYS A 98 -15.18 7.06 4.69
N GLU A 99 -14.67 6.70 5.87
CA GLU A 99 -13.92 7.61 6.72
C GLU A 99 -12.46 7.74 6.24
N PHE A 100 -11.79 8.81 6.68
CA PHE A 100 -10.45 9.16 6.17
C PHE A 100 -9.38 8.07 6.40
N TYR A 101 -9.52 7.25 7.45
CA TYR A 101 -8.55 6.18 7.76
C TYR A 101 -8.73 4.95 6.84
N GLU A 102 -9.82 4.90 6.08
CA GLU A 102 -10.05 3.90 5.03
C GLU A 102 -9.56 4.40 3.67
N PHE A 103 -9.12 5.66 3.57
CA PHE A 103 -8.65 6.20 2.30
C PHE A 103 -7.36 5.48 1.87
N PRO A 104 -7.26 5.11 0.57
CA PRO A 104 -6.08 4.39 0.08
C PRO A 104 -4.82 5.24 0.09
N TYR A 105 -4.97 6.56 0.17
CA TYR A 105 -3.90 7.52 0.36
C TYR A 105 -4.46 8.83 0.89
N VAL A 106 -3.60 9.59 1.58
CA VAL A 106 -3.91 10.88 2.16
C VAL A 106 -3.31 12.08 1.44
N TRP A 107 -2.37 11.85 0.55
CA TRP A 107 -1.84 12.89 -0.31
C TRP A 107 -1.42 12.32 -1.65
N ALA A 108 -1.47 13.17 -2.67
CA ALA A 108 -1.00 12.87 -4.01
C ALA A 108 -0.04 13.96 -4.49
N ALA A 109 0.81 13.61 -5.43
CA ALA A 109 1.76 14.51 -6.06
C ALA A 109 1.93 14.14 -7.54
N GLU A 110 1.37 14.93 -8.44
CA GLU A 110 1.57 14.67 -9.88
C GLU A 110 2.99 14.95 -10.33
N LEU A 111 3.63 13.93 -10.89
CA LEU A 111 5.00 13.97 -11.38
C LEU A 111 5.05 14.03 -12.92
N GLY A 112 3.98 13.57 -13.57
CA GLY A 112 3.77 13.67 -15.01
C GLY A 112 3.35 15.08 -15.45
N LYS A 113 3.21 15.24 -16.77
CA LYS A 113 2.71 16.48 -17.40
C LYS A 113 1.19 16.50 -17.47
N GLU A 114 0.57 15.34 -17.62
CA GLU A 114 -0.88 15.21 -17.73
C GLU A 114 -1.46 14.63 -16.45
N SER A 115 -2.46 15.34 -15.94
CA SER A 115 -3.26 14.87 -14.81
C SER A 115 -4.20 13.75 -15.26
N PHE A 116 -4.30 12.72 -14.44
CA PHE A 116 -5.20 11.58 -14.64
C PHE A 116 -6.07 11.28 -13.42
N ASN A 117 -5.83 11.97 -12.30
CA ASN A 117 -6.65 11.87 -11.11
C ASN A 117 -7.97 12.62 -11.33
N THR A 118 -9.06 11.88 -11.35
CA THR A 118 -10.41 12.45 -11.53
C THR A 118 -11.08 12.86 -10.22
N PHE A 119 -10.53 12.37 -9.11
CA PHE A 119 -10.92 12.64 -7.74
C PHE A 119 -9.73 12.25 -6.85
N GLY A 120 -9.79 12.60 -5.58
CA GLY A 120 -8.73 12.26 -4.64
C GLY A 120 -9.11 12.74 -3.24
N PRO A 121 -8.13 12.79 -2.33
CA PRO A 121 -8.36 13.32 -1.00
C PRO A 121 -8.74 14.79 -1.09
N GLY A 122 -10.04 15.08 -0.99
CA GLY A 122 -10.55 16.43 -1.20
C GLY A 122 -10.17 17.38 -0.08
N THR A 123 -10.69 17.14 1.12
CA THR A 123 -10.50 18.01 2.28
C THR A 123 -10.35 17.18 3.53
N TYR A 124 -9.31 17.46 4.30
CA TYR A 124 -9.10 16.84 5.61
C TYR A 124 -9.77 17.65 6.69
N TYR A 125 -10.57 16.98 7.50
CA TYR A 125 -11.23 17.59 8.64
C TYR A 125 -10.46 17.22 9.90
N ALA A 126 -9.60 18.13 10.36
CA ALA A 126 -8.92 17.99 11.65
C ALA A 126 -9.54 18.99 12.62
N VAL A 127 -10.60 18.56 13.34
CA VAL A 127 -11.31 19.42 14.30
C VAL A 127 -10.84 19.25 15.73
N THR A 128 -10.18 18.14 16.04
CA THR A 128 -9.48 17.91 17.31
C THR A 128 -8.00 17.62 17.08
N TRP A 129 -7.23 17.73 18.16
CA TRP A 129 -5.82 17.35 18.15
C TRP A 129 -5.59 15.85 17.88
N ASP A 130 -6.55 14.99 18.25
CA ASP A 130 -6.46 13.55 17.99
C ASP A 130 -6.64 13.27 16.49
N MET A 131 -7.65 13.89 15.85
CA MET A 131 -7.82 13.81 14.40
C MET A 131 -6.62 14.42 13.64
N PHE A 132 -6.04 15.49 14.18
CA PHE A 132 -4.81 16.06 13.61
C PHE A 132 -3.66 15.04 13.64
N ASP A 133 -3.51 14.31 14.75
CA ASP A 133 -2.46 13.30 14.87
C ASP A 133 -2.67 12.13 13.92
N GLU A 134 -3.90 11.64 13.80
CA GLU A 134 -4.25 10.52 12.92
C GLU A 134 -4.08 10.83 11.43
N ILE A 135 -4.24 12.10 11.03
CA ILE A 135 -4.23 12.51 9.61
C ILE A 135 -2.94 13.24 9.25
N ILE A 136 -2.71 14.38 9.89
CA ILE A 136 -1.70 15.35 9.47
C ILE A 136 -0.34 15.01 10.07
N ALA A 137 -0.29 14.62 11.35
CA ALA A 137 0.96 14.24 11.98
C ALA A 137 1.55 12.97 11.34
N VAL A 138 0.72 11.95 11.08
CA VAL A 138 1.11 10.74 10.32
C VAL A 138 1.71 11.10 8.96
N THR A 139 1.08 12.02 8.22
CA THR A 139 1.61 12.51 6.94
C THR A 139 2.98 13.16 7.12
N LEU A 140 3.12 14.09 8.06
CA LEU A 140 4.40 14.78 8.33
C LEU A 140 5.49 13.81 8.82
N HIS A 141 5.13 12.76 9.53
CA HIS A 141 6.07 11.71 9.96
C HIS A 141 6.58 10.89 8.77
N ALA A 142 5.69 10.49 7.86
CA ALA A 142 6.04 9.62 6.74
C ALA A 142 6.76 10.35 5.58
N LEU A 143 6.53 11.65 5.39
CA LEU A 143 7.05 12.39 4.23
C LEU A 143 8.57 12.28 4.04
N PRO A 144 9.43 12.38 5.07
CA PRO A 144 10.88 12.18 4.89
C PRO A 144 11.28 10.77 4.43
N ASP A 145 10.62 9.72 4.93
CA ASP A 145 10.82 8.35 4.45
C ASP A 145 10.37 8.21 2.98
N ASN A 146 9.21 8.79 2.65
CA ASN A 146 8.68 8.78 1.30
C ASN A 146 9.61 9.50 0.32
N LEU A 147 10.09 10.69 0.69
CA LEU A 147 11.07 11.44 -0.09
C LEU A 147 12.39 10.68 -0.27
N ALA A 148 12.82 9.92 0.72
CA ALA A 148 14.04 9.12 0.64
C ALA A 148 13.91 8.01 -0.42
N LEU A 149 12.73 7.41 -0.58
CA LEU A 149 12.44 6.39 -1.59
C LEU A 149 12.09 6.97 -2.98
N MET A 150 11.77 8.25 -3.07
CA MET A 150 11.60 8.94 -4.35
C MET A 150 12.96 9.21 -5.01
N PRO A 151 13.12 8.95 -6.33
CA PRO A 151 14.27 9.41 -7.10
C PRO A 151 14.50 10.93 -6.94
N PRO A 152 15.76 11.40 -6.78
CA PRO A 152 16.06 12.80 -6.52
C PRO A 152 15.43 13.79 -7.52
N GLN A 153 15.32 13.41 -8.79
CA GLN A 153 14.75 14.24 -9.86
C GLN A 153 13.22 14.38 -9.82
N TRP A 154 12.53 13.57 -9.01
CA TRP A 154 11.08 13.67 -8.80
C TRP A 154 10.73 14.38 -7.50
N ARG A 155 11.72 14.63 -6.62
CA ARG A 155 11.49 15.26 -5.33
C ARG A 155 11.13 16.73 -5.54
N ARG A 156 10.19 17.19 -4.73
CA ARG A 156 9.82 18.60 -4.58
C ARG A 156 9.57 18.91 -3.11
N PRO A 157 9.61 20.19 -2.71
CA PRO A 157 9.25 20.57 -1.35
C PRO A 157 7.79 20.20 -1.07
N PHE A 158 7.58 19.46 0.01
CA PHE A 158 6.24 19.24 0.58
C PHE A 158 6.15 20.09 1.84
N THR A 159 5.37 21.17 1.79
CA THR A 159 5.31 22.16 2.87
C THR A 159 3.88 22.32 3.35
N LEU A 160 3.70 22.28 4.68
CA LEU A 160 2.44 22.65 5.35
C LEU A 160 2.66 23.90 6.19
N ARG A 161 1.69 24.83 6.17
CA ARG A 161 1.81 26.13 6.83
C ARG A 161 0.68 26.38 7.81
N TRP A 162 1.02 26.95 8.96
CA TRP A 162 0.05 27.44 9.94
C TRP A 162 0.38 28.85 10.39
N ASP A 163 -0.66 29.64 10.62
CA ASP A 163 -0.56 30.95 11.24
C ASP A 163 -0.46 30.79 12.75
N MET A 164 0.74 31.03 13.27
CA MET A 164 1.09 31.03 14.69
C MET A 164 1.32 32.48 15.18
N GLY A 165 0.64 33.46 14.60
CA GLY A 165 0.69 34.86 15.03
C GLY A 165 0.30 35.05 16.50
N ALA A 166 -0.63 34.24 17.01
CA ALA A 166 -1.10 34.31 18.39
C ALA A 166 -0.06 33.84 19.45
N SER A 167 1.00 33.13 19.03
CA SER A 167 2.17 32.81 19.86
C SER A 167 3.36 33.74 19.59
N GLY A 168 3.22 34.70 18.66
CA GLY A 168 4.24 35.67 18.30
C GLY A 168 5.20 35.22 17.19
N LEU A 169 5.01 34.03 16.62
CA LEU A 169 5.86 33.51 15.54
C LEU A 169 5.41 33.97 14.14
N GLY A 170 4.12 34.27 13.96
CA GLY A 170 3.55 34.55 12.65
C GLY A 170 3.42 33.26 11.82
N LEU A 171 3.69 33.33 10.52
CA LEU A 171 3.57 32.17 9.64
C LEU A 171 4.72 31.17 9.88
N VAL A 172 4.37 29.91 10.14
CA VAL A 172 5.34 28.83 10.36
C VAL A 172 5.13 27.73 9.31
N SER A 173 6.22 27.39 8.64
CA SER A 173 6.31 26.40 7.56
C SER A 173 6.95 25.11 8.05
N PHE A 174 6.36 23.98 7.74
CA PHE A 174 6.87 22.63 7.99
C PHE A 174 7.19 21.97 6.65
N THR A 175 8.46 22.00 6.27
CA THR A 175 8.91 21.52 4.96
C THR A 175 9.62 20.18 5.09
N ALA A 176 9.10 19.16 4.41
CA ALA A 176 9.73 17.85 4.39
C ALA A 176 10.95 17.79 3.45
N THR A 177 11.95 17.06 3.90
CA THR A 177 13.19 16.74 3.18
C THR A 177 13.58 15.30 3.51
N VAL A 178 14.51 14.71 2.77
CA VAL A 178 15.03 13.36 3.09
C VAL A 178 15.72 13.29 4.46
N GLU A 179 16.20 14.43 4.98
CA GLU A 179 16.86 14.52 6.29
C GLU A 179 15.85 14.63 7.45
N GLY A 180 14.58 14.96 7.15
CA GLY A 180 13.53 15.20 8.14
C GLY A 180 12.65 16.40 7.81
N ILE A 181 12.02 16.97 8.84
CA ILE A 181 11.14 18.15 8.70
C ILE A 181 11.89 19.42 9.10
N THR A 182 12.05 20.36 8.18
CA THR A 182 12.53 21.70 8.51
C THR A 182 11.37 22.59 8.92
N VAL A 183 11.36 23.02 10.17
CA VAL A 183 10.45 24.03 10.70
C VAL A 183 11.06 25.41 10.48
N THR A 184 10.33 26.30 9.80
CA THR A 184 10.77 27.67 9.47
C THR A 184 9.76 28.68 9.98
N VAL A 185 10.21 29.63 10.79
CA VAL A 185 9.44 30.82 11.15
C VAL A 185 9.65 31.84 10.04
N GLU A 186 8.69 31.99 9.13
CA GLU A 186 8.88 32.74 7.89
C GLU A 186 9.23 34.22 8.10
N PRO A 187 8.62 34.95 9.06
CA PRO A 187 8.94 36.36 9.28
C PRO A 187 10.39 36.61 9.74
N THR A 188 11.01 35.67 10.45
CA THR A 188 12.37 35.83 11.01
C THR A 188 13.41 35.04 10.22
N GLY A 189 13.00 34.05 9.42
CA GLY A 189 13.89 33.11 8.77
C GLY A 189 14.55 32.11 9.73
N GLU A 190 14.11 32.04 10.98
CA GLU A 190 14.60 31.07 11.96
C GLU A 190 14.23 29.65 11.55
N ARG A 191 15.19 28.73 11.57
CA ARG A 191 15.03 27.35 11.08
C ARG A 191 15.51 26.32 12.10
N VAL A 192 14.77 25.22 12.19
CA VAL A 192 15.15 24.03 12.96
C VAL A 192 14.82 22.79 12.14
N LEU A 193 15.81 21.92 11.92
CA LEU A 193 15.60 20.61 11.31
C LEU A 193 15.29 19.61 12.42
N ILE A 194 14.13 18.96 12.32
CA ILE A 194 13.78 17.77 13.10
C ILE A 194 14.28 16.56 12.29
N PRO A 195 15.29 15.81 12.76
CA PRO A 195 15.83 14.68 12.02
C PRO A 195 14.80 13.58 11.77
N ARG A 196 14.86 12.98 10.56
CA ARG A 196 14.02 11.85 10.12
C ARG A 196 13.93 10.74 11.17
N ALA A 197 15.06 10.36 11.76
CA ALA A 197 15.14 9.29 12.77
C ALA A 197 14.39 9.57 14.08
N LEU A 198 14.00 10.82 14.36
CA LEU A 198 13.26 11.17 15.57
C LEU A 198 11.75 11.27 15.36
N LEU A 199 11.29 11.38 14.10
CA LEU A 199 9.89 11.56 13.74
C LEU A 199 9.09 10.31 14.11
N GLY A 200 7.87 10.52 14.64
CA GLY A 200 6.95 9.44 15.02
C GLY A 200 7.34 8.69 16.30
N SER A 201 8.63 8.51 16.58
CA SER A 201 9.11 7.78 17.76
C SER A 201 9.32 8.70 18.97
N ARG A 202 10.04 9.82 18.79
CA ARG A 202 10.39 10.76 19.86
C ARG A 202 9.78 12.14 19.67
N VAL A 203 9.52 12.51 18.43
CA VAL A 203 8.96 13.80 18.05
C VAL A 203 7.62 13.55 17.36
N LYS A 204 6.55 13.85 18.08
CA LYS A 204 5.18 13.81 17.57
C LYS A 204 4.87 15.17 16.93
N MET A 205 4.47 15.18 15.67
CA MET A 205 4.33 16.43 14.92
C MET A 205 3.11 17.23 15.40
N GLY A 206 2.05 16.60 15.91
CA GLY A 206 0.98 17.32 16.58
C GLY A 206 1.46 18.09 17.82
N ASP A 207 2.36 17.51 18.62
CA ASP A 207 2.93 18.21 19.79
C ASP A 207 3.80 19.40 19.38
N VAL A 208 4.55 19.27 18.28
CA VAL A 208 5.35 20.37 17.74
C VAL A 208 4.44 21.50 17.22
N VAL A 209 3.44 21.16 16.40
CA VAL A 209 2.52 22.15 15.81
C VAL A 209 1.71 22.84 16.92
N ALA A 210 1.13 22.08 17.85
CA ALA A 210 0.39 22.61 18.99
C ALA A 210 1.28 23.46 19.90
N GLY A 211 2.47 22.97 20.22
CA GLY A 211 3.41 23.64 21.10
C GLY A 211 3.85 24.99 20.56
N LEU A 212 4.26 25.06 19.29
CA LEU A 212 4.66 26.32 18.64
C LEU A 212 3.50 27.31 18.48
N ALA A 213 2.26 26.81 18.40
CA ALA A 213 1.06 27.63 18.47
C ALA A 213 0.71 28.11 19.90
N GLY A 214 1.55 27.80 20.90
CA GLY A 214 1.37 28.19 22.30
C GLY A 214 0.48 27.24 23.11
N GLY A 215 0.31 26.00 22.68
CA GLY A 215 -0.50 24.99 23.37
C GLY A 215 -2.01 25.18 23.22
N ARG A 216 -2.42 26.00 22.24
CA ARG A 216 -3.81 26.39 22.01
C ARG A 216 -4.66 25.23 21.45
N PRO A 217 -5.99 25.28 21.60
CA PRO A 217 -6.89 24.42 20.86
C PRO A 217 -6.68 24.57 19.34
N LEU A 218 -6.89 23.49 18.58
CA LEU A 218 -6.75 23.51 17.13
C LEU A 218 -7.69 24.53 16.45
N ALA A 219 -8.85 24.82 17.07
CA ALA A 219 -9.79 25.85 16.62
C ALA A 219 -9.19 27.26 16.57
N ASP A 220 -8.14 27.53 17.35
CA ASP A 220 -7.47 28.83 17.35
C ASP A 220 -6.30 28.90 16.35
N ILE A 221 -6.01 27.80 15.66
CA ILE A 221 -4.84 27.67 14.79
C ILE A 221 -5.29 27.58 13.34
N ARG A 222 -4.95 28.61 12.59
CA ARG A 222 -5.33 28.73 11.19
C ARG A 222 -4.34 27.97 10.31
N PHE A 223 -4.86 27.02 9.53
CA PHE A 223 -4.13 26.49 8.38
C PHE A 223 -3.95 27.57 7.32
N ALA A 224 -2.72 27.75 6.85
CA ALA A 224 -2.32 28.82 5.93
C ALA A 224 -2.03 28.33 4.51
N GLY A 225 -2.10 27.01 4.29
CA GLY A 225 -1.94 26.38 2.97
C GLY A 225 -0.85 25.33 2.95
N SER A 226 -0.76 24.67 1.81
CA SER A 226 0.25 23.66 1.53
C SER A 226 0.92 23.92 0.18
N GLU A 227 2.05 23.26 -0.07
CA GLU A 227 2.80 23.35 -1.32
C GLU A 227 3.38 21.98 -1.65
N GLY A 228 3.35 21.62 -2.94
CA GLY A 228 3.93 20.38 -3.46
C GLY A 228 2.95 19.20 -3.54
N PHE A 229 1.70 19.39 -3.12
CA PHE A 229 0.64 18.39 -3.12
C PHE A 229 -0.33 18.61 -4.29
N GLY A 230 -1.14 17.61 -4.61
CA GLY A 230 -2.20 17.71 -5.60
C GLY A 230 -1.71 17.87 -7.04
N ASP A 231 -2.58 18.44 -7.87
CA ASP A 231 -2.37 18.69 -9.30
C ASP A 231 -2.91 20.04 -9.78
N VAL A 232 -2.93 20.27 -11.10
CA VAL A 232 -3.32 21.55 -11.71
C VAL A 232 -4.85 21.80 -11.67
N TYR A 233 -5.66 20.75 -11.50
CA TYR A 233 -7.13 20.79 -11.51
C TYR A 233 -7.76 20.58 -10.11
N HIS A 234 -7.05 19.93 -9.20
CA HIS A 234 -7.45 19.65 -7.82
C HIS A 234 -6.57 20.41 -6.83
N GLN A 235 -7.17 20.81 -5.70
CA GLN A 235 -6.52 21.72 -4.75
C GLN A 235 -5.31 21.04 -4.07
N ASP A 236 -4.28 21.82 -3.77
CA ASP A 236 -3.23 21.43 -2.82
C ASP A 236 -3.87 20.83 -1.55
N LEU A 237 -3.13 19.99 -0.82
CA LEU A 237 -3.60 19.37 0.43
C LEU A 237 -4.28 20.39 1.34
N TYR A 238 -5.61 20.32 1.45
CA TYR A 238 -6.39 21.25 2.25
C TYR A 238 -6.79 20.63 3.58
N VAL A 239 -6.45 21.33 4.67
CA VAL A 239 -6.83 20.95 6.03
C VAL A 239 -7.86 21.96 6.53
N ALA A 240 -9.11 21.52 6.60
CA ALA A 240 -10.18 22.22 7.31
C ALA A 240 -9.93 22.08 8.81
N THR A 241 -9.72 23.21 9.46
CA THR A 241 -9.52 23.34 10.91
C THR A 241 -10.50 24.36 11.45
N PRO A 242 -11.06 24.20 12.66
CA PRO A 242 -12.16 25.01 13.18
C PRO A 242 -11.88 26.52 13.41
N SER A 243 -10.77 27.02 12.86
CA SER A 243 -10.34 28.41 12.69
C SER A 243 -11.32 29.32 11.94
N GLY A 244 -12.34 28.77 11.27
CA GLY A 244 -13.42 29.55 10.67
C GLY A 244 -13.16 30.03 9.24
N ASN A 245 -12.12 29.52 8.59
CA ASN A 245 -11.82 29.79 7.18
C ASN A 245 -12.53 28.84 6.21
N GLU A 246 -13.07 27.74 6.70
CA GLU A 246 -13.84 26.84 5.85
C GLU A 246 -15.15 27.50 5.40
N SER A 247 -15.55 27.17 4.18
CA SER A 247 -16.69 27.78 3.51
C SER A 247 -17.68 26.71 3.04
N GLY A 248 -18.91 27.12 2.73
CA GLY A 248 -19.90 26.23 2.12
C GLY A 248 -20.19 24.96 2.95
N TRP A 249 -19.86 23.80 2.36
CA TRP A 249 -20.15 22.49 2.93
C TRP A 249 -19.17 22.13 4.07
N ASP A 250 -17.89 22.46 3.90
CA ASP A 250 -16.82 22.20 4.87
C ASP A 250 -17.12 22.85 6.22
N LYS A 251 -17.61 24.09 6.20
CA LYS A 251 -18.03 24.81 7.42
C LYS A 251 -19.15 24.09 8.18
N LYS A 252 -20.10 23.49 7.45
CA LYS A 252 -21.19 22.73 8.07
C LYS A 252 -20.68 21.44 8.67
N LEU A 253 -19.78 20.75 7.98
CA LEU A 253 -19.21 19.49 8.46
C LEU A 253 -18.30 19.72 9.68
N VAL A 254 -17.41 20.72 9.65
CA VAL A 254 -16.60 21.11 10.82
C VAL A 254 -17.47 21.40 12.03
N LYS A 255 -18.57 22.15 11.85
CA LYS A 255 -19.52 22.42 12.94
C LYS A 255 -20.18 21.15 13.49
N TYR A 256 -20.51 20.20 12.62
CA TYR A 256 -21.08 18.90 13.02
C TYR A 256 -20.04 18.07 13.79
N LEU A 257 -18.82 17.94 13.28
CA LEU A 257 -17.75 17.19 13.93
C LEU A 257 -17.39 17.78 15.30
N LEU A 258 -17.37 19.11 15.44
CA LEU A 258 -17.20 19.76 16.75
C LEU A 258 -18.30 19.44 17.78
N GLN A 259 -19.49 19.00 17.35
CA GLN A 259 -20.56 18.58 18.26
C GLN A 259 -20.40 17.12 18.70
N GLU A 260 -19.82 16.29 17.84
CA GLU A 260 -19.60 14.85 18.07
C GLU A 260 -18.32 14.58 18.86
N HIS A 261 -17.33 15.47 18.78
CA HIS A 261 -16.04 15.31 19.45
C HIS A 261 -15.87 16.30 20.62
N GLU A 262 -15.36 15.80 21.75
CA GLU A 262 -15.00 16.64 22.89
C GLU A 262 -13.82 17.57 22.53
N GLU A 263 -13.76 18.74 23.17
CA GLU A 263 -12.60 19.63 23.04
C GLU A 263 -11.33 18.89 23.50
N GLY A 264 -10.44 18.62 22.55
CA GLY A 264 -9.16 17.97 22.84
C GLY A 264 -8.34 18.75 23.87
N HIS A 265 -7.58 18.03 24.70
CA HIS A 265 -6.84 18.64 25.80
C HIS A 265 -5.79 19.65 25.31
N PRO A 266 -5.59 20.77 26.04
CA PRO A 266 -4.48 21.69 25.76
C PRO A 266 -3.14 20.95 25.81
N ARG A 267 -2.29 21.18 24.81
CA ARG A 267 -0.93 20.61 24.76
C ARG A 267 0.09 21.58 25.36
N PRO A 268 1.25 21.09 25.86
CA PRO A 268 2.28 21.98 26.38
C PRO A 268 2.78 22.97 25.32
N ALA A 269 2.89 24.25 25.67
CA ALA A 269 3.51 25.25 24.80
C ALA A 269 5.00 24.95 24.58
N MET A 270 5.51 25.31 23.40
CA MET A 270 6.88 25.05 22.96
C MET A 270 7.43 26.29 22.24
N THR A 271 8.67 26.66 22.55
CA THR A 271 9.43 27.67 21.81
C THR A 271 10.29 27.03 20.72
N MET A 272 10.81 27.83 19.78
CA MET A 272 11.80 27.34 18.81
C MET A 272 13.06 26.77 19.49
N GLU A 273 13.43 27.26 20.68
CA GLU A 273 14.56 26.73 21.45
C GLU A 273 14.24 25.38 22.12
N ASP A 274 13.01 25.18 22.59
CA ASP A 274 12.55 23.87 23.03
C ASP A 274 12.60 22.86 21.89
N LEU A 275 12.16 23.26 20.69
CA LEU A 275 12.24 22.43 19.50
C LEU A 275 13.68 22.10 19.12
N ARG A 276 14.61 23.05 19.21
CA ARG A 276 16.05 22.78 18.98
C ARG A 276 16.59 21.74 19.95
N ARG A 277 16.27 21.87 21.24
CA ARG A 277 16.71 20.92 22.26
C ARG A 277 16.14 19.53 21.99
N LEU A 278 14.87 19.47 21.59
CA LEU A 278 14.20 18.23 21.23
C LEU A 278 14.83 17.58 19.99
N ALA A 279 15.10 18.36 18.95
CA ALA A 279 15.76 17.91 17.72
C ALA A 279 17.25 17.53 17.89
N ALA A 280 17.94 18.13 18.87
CA ALA A 280 19.33 17.80 19.22
C ALA A 280 19.47 16.49 20.02
N THR A 281 18.36 15.87 20.42
CA THR A 281 18.38 14.61 21.16
C THR A 281 19.04 13.53 20.31
N PRO A 282 20.07 12.81 20.82
CA PRO A 282 20.69 11.73 20.06
C PRO A 282 19.64 10.69 19.71
N ALA A 283 19.48 10.40 18.41
CA ALA A 283 18.73 9.22 17.99
C ALA A 283 19.36 8.01 18.69
N ALA A 284 18.59 7.26 19.46
CA ALA A 284 19.10 5.96 19.90
C ALA A 284 19.30 5.13 18.64
N THR A 285 20.45 4.46 18.54
CA THR A 285 20.61 3.31 17.67
C THR A 285 19.38 2.42 17.85
N PRO A 286 18.70 1.96 16.78
CA PRO A 286 17.55 1.09 16.94
C PRO A 286 18.01 -0.12 17.75
N ALA A 287 17.63 -0.17 19.03
CA ALA A 287 17.69 -1.41 19.78
C ALA A 287 16.56 -2.24 19.19
N ALA A 288 16.90 -3.41 18.65
CA ALA A 288 15.94 -4.43 18.27
C ALA A 288 15.04 -4.70 19.48
N THR A 289 13.90 -4.02 19.52
CA THR A 289 12.95 -4.09 20.62
C THR A 289 11.75 -4.83 20.07
N SER A 290 11.69 -6.09 20.44
CA SER A 290 10.57 -7.00 20.25
C SER A 290 9.25 -6.45 20.79
N ALA A 291 8.17 -6.73 20.04
CA ALA A 291 6.75 -6.86 20.43
C ALA A 291 5.96 -5.56 20.66
N SER A 292 4.66 -5.41 20.32
CA SER A 292 3.63 -6.27 19.70
C SER A 292 2.36 -5.43 19.45
N ALA A 293 1.49 -5.94 18.57
CA ALA A 293 0.01 -5.86 18.56
C ALA A 293 -0.65 -4.47 18.42
N ASP A 294 -1.09 -4.16 17.19
CA ASP A 294 -2.50 -3.91 16.88
C ASP A 294 -2.67 -3.85 15.35
N ALA A 295 -2.86 -5.02 14.75
CA ALA A 295 -3.45 -5.20 13.42
C ALA A 295 -4.71 -6.04 13.62
N ALA A 296 -5.79 -5.40 14.02
CA ALA A 296 -7.10 -6.03 14.12
C ALA A 296 -7.79 -6.00 12.75
N ASP A 297 -7.24 -6.72 11.77
CA ASP A 297 -7.99 -7.52 10.79
C ASP A 297 -7.05 -8.36 9.89
N GLU A 298 -5.92 -8.85 10.43
CA GLU A 298 -5.14 -9.88 9.73
C GLU A 298 -5.71 -11.27 10.04
N ASP A 299 -6.17 -11.96 8.99
CA ASP A 299 -6.54 -13.38 9.03
C ASP A 299 -5.41 -14.17 9.74
N PRO A 300 -5.69 -14.92 10.84
CA PRO A 300 -4.68 -15.49 11.74
C PRO A 300 -3.74 -16.58 11.14
N GLU A 301 -3.59 -16.65 9.82
CA GLU A 301 -2.76 -17.65 9.13
C GLU A 301 -1.35 -17.16 8.74
N GLN A 302 -1.04 -15.86 8.83
CA GLN A 302 0.29 -15.35 8.39
C GLN A 302 1.41 -15.43 9.44
N SER A 303 1.11 -15.63 10.72
CA SER A 303 2.13 -15.80 11.78
C SER A 303 2.38 -17.27 12.12
N GLN A 304 2.86 -18.05 11.14
CA GLN A 304 3.21 -19.46 11.35
C GLN A 304 4.73 -19.63 11.20
N THR A 305 5.43 -19.72 12.34
CA THR A 305 6.90 -19.77 12.39
C THR A 305 7.42 -21.05 11.74
N CYS A 306 7.94 -20.89 10.52
CA CYS A 306 8.54 -21.93 9.71
C CYS A 306 10.07 -21.89 9.83
N ARG A 307 10.74 -23.04 9.93
CA ARG A 307 12.20 -23.10 10.22
C ARG A 307 13.04 -23.96 9.27
N LYS A 308 12.42 -24.83 8.46
CA LYS A 308 13.15 -25.79 7.63
C LYS A 308 12.68 -25.73 6.18
N THR A 309 13.58 -25.29 5.30
CA THR A 309 13.36 -25.32 3.84
C THR A 309 13.52 -26.75 3.32
N VAL A 310 12.53 -27.25 2.59
CA VAL A 310 12.52 -28.58 1.98
C VAL A 310 12.29 -28.50 0.46
N PRO A 311 12.67 -29.54 -0.30
CA PRO A 311 12.38 -29.58 -1.73
C PRO A 311 10.88 -29.54 -2.01
N MET A 312 10.48 -28.75 -3.00
CA MET A 312 9.10 -28.66 -3.46
C MET A 312 8.61 -29.99 -4.04
N LYS A 313 7.40 -30.42 -3.66
CA LYS A 313 6.66 -31.53 -4.28
C LYS A 313 5.44 -30.98 -5.02
N ILE A 314 5.31 -31.33 -6.30
CA ILE A 314 4.19 -30.90 -7.14
C ILE A 314 3.10 -31.96 -7.06
N GLY A 315 1.96 -31.62 -6.46
CA GLY A 315 0.78 -32.49 -6.41
C GLY A 315 -0.05 -32.42 -7.70
N LEU A 316 -0.22 -31.22 -8.27
CA LEU A 316 -0.92 -31.03 -9.54
C LEU A 316 -0.01 -30.38 -10.58
N SER A 317 0.18 -31.09 -11.69
CA SER A 317 0.95 -30.60 -12.84
C SER A 317 0.22 -29.48 -13.60
N ILE A 318 0.96 -28.64 -14.33
CA ILE A 318 0.39 -27.59 -15.19
C ILE A 318 -0.70 -28.14 -16.15
N PRO A 319 -0.52 -29.26 -16.88
CA PRO A 319 -1.60 -29.83 -17.69
C PRO A 319 -2.84 -30.23 -16.89
N ALA A 320 -2.67 -30.71 -15.65
CA ALA A 320 -3.79 -31.04 -14.77
C ALA A 320 -4.56 -29.78 -14.35
N VAL A 321 -3.85 -28.68 -14.03
CA VAL A 321 -4.47 -27.38 -13.74
C VAL A 321 -5.28 -26.87 -14.94
N LEU A 322 -4.69 -26.88 -16.14
CA LEU A 322 -5.41 -26.48 -17.36
C LEU A 322 -6.65 -27.36 -17.61
N HIS A 323 -6.53 -28.67 -17.41
CA HIS A 323 -7.66 -29.58 -17.54
C HIS A 323 -8.78 -29.26 -16.54
N ILE A 324 -8.45 -28.91 -15.30
CA ILE A 324 -9.45 -28.49 -14.30
C ILE A 324 -10.19 -27.25 -14.80
N VAL A 325 -9.46 -26.24 -15.23
CA VAL A 325 -10.02 -24.98 -15.73
C VAL A 325 -10.93 -25.24 -16.94
N ASP A 326 -10.48 -26.01 -17.93
CA ASP A 326 -11.27 -26.39 -19.12
C ASP A 326 -12.59 -27.07 -18.74
N GLN A 327 -12.56 -28.02 -17.81
CA GLN A 327 -13.76 -28.74 -17.38
C GLN A 327 -14.74 -27.84 -16.64
N VAL A 328 -14.25 -26.93 -15.79
CA VAL A 328 -15.09 -25.99 -15.04
C VAL A 328 -15.76 -25.00 -15.99
N ILE A 329 -15.02 -24.45 -16.96
CA ILE A 329 -15.58 -23.57 -17.99
C ILE A 329 -16.63 -24.30 -18.84
N ALA A 330 -16.44 -25.60 -19.10
CA ALA A 330 -17.41 -26.44 -19.78
C ALA A 330 -18.66 -26.79 -18.94
N GLY A 331 -18.73 -26.34 -17.68
CA GLY A 331 -19.89 -26.46 -16.80
C GLY A 331 -19.80 -27.57 -15.74
N ALA A 332 -18.65 -28.24 -15.59
CA ALA A 332 -18.44 -29.16 -14.48
C ALA A 332 -18.23 -28.40 -13.16
N THR A 333 -18.65 -28.98 -12.03
CA THR A 333 -18.29 -28.42 -10.72
C THR A 333 -16.82 -28.70 -10.41
N VAL A 334 -16.15 -27.79 -9.69
CA VAL A 334 -14.76 -28.00 -9.26
C VAL A 334 -14.64 -29.28 -8.42
N GLU A 335 -15.61 -29.53 -7.54
CA GLU A 335 -15.66 -30.73 -6.68
C GLU A 335 -15.70 -32.03 -7.50
N ASP A 336 -16.54 -32.09 -8.53
CA ASP A 336 -16.65 -33.28 -9.40
C ASP A 336 -15.38 -33.53 -10.20
N VAL A 337 -14.73 -32.46 -10.68
CA VAL A 337 -13.46 -32.56 -11.42
C VAL A 337 -12.35 -33.06 -10.50
N LEU A 338 -12.21 -32.47 -9.31
CA LEU A 338 -11.19 -32.84 -8.33
C LEU A 338 -11.39 -34.25 -7.78
N THR A 339 -12.64 -34.68 -7.58
CA THR A 339 -12.97 -36.06 -7.20
C THR A 339 -12.54 -37.06 -8.28
N ARG A 340 -12.76 -36.74 -9.56
CA ARG A 340 -12.29 -37.56 -10.69
C ARG A 340 -10.75 -37.61 -10.80
N LEU A 341 -10.06 -36.59 -10.30
CA LEU A 341 -8.59 -36.56 -10.18
C LEU A 341 -8.07 -37.27 -8.92
N GLY A 342 -8.91 -38.05 -8.25
CA GLY A 342 -8.53 -38.85 -7.08
C GLY A 342 -8.71 -38.14 -5.74
N GLY A 343 -9.32 -36.95 -5.72
CA GLY A 343 -9.67 -36.23 -4.51
C GLY A 343 -10.60 -37.04 -3.61
N LYS A 344 -10.20 -37.22 -2.35
CA LYS A 344 -11.03 -37.85 -1.31
C LYS A 344 -11.42 -36.79 -0.28
N PRO A 345 -12.61 -36.90 0.35
CA PRO A 345 -12.99 -36.01 1.43
C PRO A 345 -11.92 -35.97 2.52
N GLY A 346 -11.33 -34.80 2.74
CA GLY A 346 -10.39 -34.55 3.83
C GLY A 346 -11.09 -34.22 5.14
N SER A 347 -10.33 -34.10 6.23
CA SER A 347 -10.82 -33.48 7.46
C SER A 347 -11.30 -32.07 7.12
N ARG A 348 -12.59 -31.77 7.36
CA ARG A 348 -13.16 -30.44 7.07
C ARG A 348 -12.38 -29.37 7.82
N TRP A 349 -11.58 -28.58 7.11
CA TRP A 349 -10.96 -27.40 7.70
C TRP A 349 -12.05 -26.36 7.98
N ARG A 350 -12.22 -25.97 9.24
CA ARG A 350 -13.27 -25.03 9.73
C ARG A 350 -14.69 -25.31 9.18
N GLY A 351 -15.06 -26.58 9.02
CA GLY A 351 -16.40 -26.96 8.56
C GLY A 351 -16.68 -26.79 7.06
N LYS A 352 -15.69 -26.38 6.25
CA LYS A 352 -15.79 -26.25 4.80
C LYS A 352 -15.48 -27.57 4.08
N ALA A 353 -15.95 -27.69 2.84
CA ALA A 353 -15.63 -28.85 2.00
C ALA A 353 -14.14 -28.85 1.66
N ALA A 354 -13.47 -29.98 1.89
CA ALA A 354 -12.06 -30.14 1.59
C ALA A 354 -11.84 -31.48 0.86
N LEU A 355 -11.06 -31.44 -0.21
CA LEU A 355 -10.64 -32.61 -0.98
C LEU A 355 -9.12 -32.72 -0.92
N ARG A 356 -8.62 -33.91 -0.63
CA ARG A 356 -7.20 -34.20 -0.61
C ARG A 356 -6.89 -35.29 -1.63
N GLY A 357 -5.92 -35.01 -2.49
CA GLY A 357 -5.33 -36.01 -3.38
C GLY A 357 -3.87 -36.29 -3.01
N ASP A 358 -3.15 -36.92 -3.93
CA ASP A 358 -1.73 -37.21 -3.76
C ASP A 358 -0.93 -35.90 -3.89
N ASP A 359 -0.40 -35.42 -2.76
CA ASP A 359 0.40 -34.20 -2.62
C ASP A 359 -0.29 -32.87 -3.05
N TRP A 360 -1.62 -32.83 -3.11
CA TRP A 360 -2.41 -31.59 -3.28
C TRP A 360 -3.62 -31.53 -2.34
N LEU A 361 -4.04 -30.31 -2.03
CA LEU A 361 -5.19 -30.00 -1.17
C LEU A 361 -6.10 -28.99 -1.88
N ALA A 362 -7.41 -29.18 -1.79
CA ALA A 362 -8.37 -28.21 -2.26
C ALA A 362 -9.43 -27.93 -1.19
N GLU A 363 -9.76 -26.66 -1.01
CA GLU A 363 -10.73 -26.20 -0.03
C GLU A 363 -11.76 -25.29 -0.69
N GLY A 364 -13.03 -25.61 -0.49
CA GLY A 364 -14.13 -24.72 -0.85
C GLY A 364 -14.20 -23.56 0.13
N TYR A 365 -14.46 -22.35 -0.38
CA TYR A 365 -14.65 -21.14 0.43
C TYR A 365 -15.73 -20.26 -0.20
N SER A 366 -15.97 -19.07 0.38
CA SER A 366 -17.09 -18.21 -0.02
C SER A 366 -17.04 -17.72 -1.46
N ARG A 367 -15.85 -17.65 -2.08
CA ARG A 367 -15.67 -17.16 -3.46
C ARG A 367 -15.29 -18.26 -4.47
N GLY A 368 -15.45 -19.52 -4.09
CA GLY A 368 -15.12 -20.66 -4.96
C GLY A 368 -14.24 -21.70 -4.29
N TRP A 369 -13.20 -22.15 -4.99
CA TRP A 369 -12.29 -23.20 -4.54
C TRP A 369 -10.84 -22.74 -4.59
N LYS A 370 -10.08 -23.00 -3.53
CA LYS A 370 -8.63 -22.77 -3.42
C LYS A 370 -7.94 -24.11 -3.54
N ILE A 371 -7.05 -24.28 -4.52
CA ILE A 371 -6.35 -25.53 -4.80
C ILE A 371 -4.85 -25.30 -4.58
N GLU A 372 -4.29 -25.90 -3.55
CA GLU A 372 -2.85 -25.97 -3.31
C GLU A 372 -2.26 -27.06 -4.20
N VAL A 373 -1.71 -26.64 -5.35
CA VAL A 373 -1.08 -27.54 -6.34
C VAL A 373 0.33 -27.96 -5.92
N VAL A 374 0.90 -27.20 -4.98
CA VAL A 374 2.05 -27.51 -4.16
C VAL A 374 1.60 -27.19 -2.73
N THR A 375 1.65 -28.16 -1.83
CA THR A 375 1.19 -28.02 -0.45
C THR A 375 2.30 -28.38 0.52
N SER A 376 2.47 -27.55 1.56
CA SER A 376 3.44 -27.84 2.63
C SER A 376 2.91 -28.92 3.57
N GLU A 377 3.84 -29.62 4.22
CA GLU A 377 3.56 -30.60 5.26
C GLU A 377 4.02 -30.08 6.63
N ARG A 378 3.44 -30.63 7.69
CA ARG A 378 3.90 -30.37 9.06
C ARG A 378 4.83 -31.48 9.52
N GLU A 379 5.98 -31.11 10.07
CA GLU A 379 6.91 -32.01 10.74
C GLU A 379 7.00 -31.57 12.20
N ASN A 380 6.67 -32.47 13.15
CA ASN A 380 6.68 -32.18 14.60
C ASN A 380 5.85 -30.95 15.03
N GLY A 381 4.76 -30.64 14.31
CA GLY A 381 3.87 -29.51 14.61
C GLY A 381 4.30 -28.18 13.97
N GLU A 382 5.51 -28.11 13.39
CA GLU A 382 6.00 -26.96 12.64
C GLU A 382 5.74 -27.15 11.15
N TRP A 383 5.47 -26.06 10.42
CA TRP A 383 5.35 -26.10 8.96
C TRP A 383 6.73 -26.14 8.32
N LEU A 384 6.86 -26.96 7.28
CA LEU A 384 8.00 -26.95 6.38
C LEU A 384 7.82 -25.84 5.34
N CYS A 385 8.87 -25.11 4.99
CA CYS A 385 8.77 -24.10 3.93
C CYS A 385 9.41 -24.62 2.67
N PHE A 386 8.98 -24.07 1.55
CA PHE A 386 9.69 -24.24 0.30
C PHE A 386 10.61 -23.06 0.06
N ASP A 387 11.54 -23.22 -0.89
CA ASP A 387 12.30 -22.11 -1.41
C ASP A 387 11.37 -21.17 -2.19
N GLU A 388 11.32 -19.90 -1.80
CA GLU A 388 10.42 -18.89 -2.39
C GLU A 388 10.63 -18.74 -3.90
N ARG A 389 11.86 -18.95 -4.41
CA ARG A 389 12.15 -18.88 -5.85
C ARG A 389 11.50 -20.04 -6.60
N GLN A 390 11.49 -21.23 -6.01
CA GLN A 390 10.85 -22.40 -6.62
C GLN A 390 9.33 -22.25 -6.66
N LEU A 391 8.74 -21.70 -5.60
CA LEU A 391 7.30 -21.42 -5.54
C LEU A 391 6.90 -20.38 -6.59
N ALA A 392 7.61 -19.25 -6.63
CA ALA A 392 7.37 -18.19 -7.60
C ALA A 392 7.57 -18.69 -9.05
N ASP A 393 8.62 -19.48 -9.34
CA ASP A 393 8.84 -20.08 -10.67
C ASP A 393 7.69 -20.98 -11.09
N TYR A 394 7.18 -21.82 -10.19
CA TYR A 394 6.10 -22.74 -10.54
C TYR A 394 4.77 -22.00 -10.74
N ALA A 395 4.43 -21.06 -9.87
CA ALA A 395 3.27 -20.18 -10.04
C ALA A 395 3.35 -19.40 -11.36
N TRP A 396 4.53 -18.86 -11.67
CA TRP A 396 4.82 -18.17 -12.93
C TRP A 396 4.57 -19.06 -14.16
N ARG A 397 5.05 -20.30 -14.13
CA ARG A 397 4.87 -21.26 -15.24
C ARG A 397 3.42 -21.68 -15.43
N ILE A 398 2.63 -21.81 -14.36
CA ILE A 398 1.18 -22.02 -14.46
C ILE A 398 0.52 -20.80 -15.11
N ALA A 399 0.85 -19.58 -14.65
CA ALA A 399 0.29 -18.36 -15.21
C ALA A 399 0.64 -18.17 -16.69
N GLN A 400 1.87 -18.50 -17.11
CA GLN A 400 2.25 -18.48 -18.54
C GLN A 400 1.42 -19.46 -19.37
N ALA A 401 1.14 -20.65 -18.84
CA ALA A 401 0.32 -21.64 -19.52
C ALA A 401 -1.14 -21.16 -19.65
N LEU A 402 -1.69 -20.54 -18.60
CA LEU A 402 -3.00 -19.90 -18.65
C LEU A 402 -3.03 -18.74 -19.66
N GLU A 403 -1.99 -17.90 -19.69
CA GLU A 403 -1.90 -16.78 -20.63
C GLU A 403 -1.88 -17.26 -22.09
N GLN A 404 -1.21 -18.37 -22.38
CA GLN A 404 -1.20 -18.98 -23.72
C GLN A 404 -2.59 -19.48 -24.15
N CYS A 405 -3.39 -19.96 -23.20
CA CYS A 405 -4.73 -20.51 -23.46
C CYS A 405 -5.82 -19.43 -23.48
N TYR A 406 -5.75 -18.45 -22.58
CA TYR A 406 -6.87 -17.55 -22.26
C TYR A 406 -6.56 -16.07 -22.53
N GLY A 407 -5.33 -15.74 -22.90
CA GLY A 407 -4.89 -14.36 -23.11
C GLY A 407 -4.33 -13.72 -21.84
N SER A 408 -3.98 -12.43 -21.94
CA SER A 408 -3.29 -11.72 -20.87
C SER A 408 -4.11 -11.66 -19.57
N PRO A 409 -3.43 -11.67 -18.40
CA PRO A 409 -4.10 -11.57 -17.11
C PRO A 409 -4.87 -10.25 -16.99
N TYR A 410 -6.01 -10.30 -16.30
CA TYR A 410 -6.78 -9.14 -15.90
C TYR A 410 -6.02 -8.29 -14.86
N GLY A 411 -5.36 -8.94 -13.91
CA GLY A 411 -4.56 -8.29 -12.87
C GLY A 411 -3.23 -9.02 -12.63
N MET A 412 -2.19 -8.26 -12.29
CA MET A 412 -0.87 -8.78 -11.95
C MET A 412 -0.38 -8.19 -10.61
N ARG A 413 0.25 -9.01 -9.77
CA ARG A 413 0.96 -8.56 -8.57
C ARG A 413 2.28 -9.32 -8.44
N THR A 414 3.38 -8.64 -8.21
CA THR A 414 4.71 -9.27 -8.13
C THR A 414 5.63 -8.47 -7.22
N GLY A 415 6.37 -9.16 -6.35
CA GLY A 415 7.37 -8.56 -5.47
C GLY A 415 8.76 -9.17 -5.63
N ASN A 416 9.78 -8.44 -5.19
CA ASN A 416 11.18 -8.91 -5.19
C ASN A 416 11.51 -9.91 -4.06
N HIS A 417 10.51 -10.29 -3.25
CA HIS A 417 10.62 -11.26 -2.15
C HIS A 417 9.84 -12.55 -2.45
N GLY A 418 9.63 -12.84 -3.74
CA GLY A 418 9.04 -14.10 -4.18
C GLY A 418 7.51 -14.10 -4.18
N PHE A 419 6.86 -12.97 -3.85
CA PHE A 419 5.43 -12.82 -4.00
C PHE A 419 5.03 -12.72 -5.48
N PHE A 420 4.03 -13.49 -5.89
CA PHE A 420 3.51 -13.50 -7.25
C PHE A 420 2.03 -13.90 -7.25
N ASP A 421 1.18 -13.07 -7.88
CA ASP A 421 -0.21 -13.43 -8.21
C ASP A 421 -0.57 -12.98 -9.64
N ARG A 422 -1.46 -13.72 -10.30
CA ARG A 422 -2.11 -13.34 -11.57
C ARG A 422 -3.58 -13.74 -11.53
N LEU A 423 -4.48 -12.84 -11.96
CA LEU A 423 -5.90 -13.14 -12.16
C LEU A 423 -6.23 -13.14 -13.65
N PHE A 424 -6.90 -14.19 -14.10
CA PHE A 424 -7.40 -14.34 -15.47
C PHE A 424 -8.92 -14.30 -15.47
N ARG A 425 -9.50 -13.57 -16.43
CA ARG A 425 -10.93 -13.63 -16.73
C ARG A 425 -11.18 -14.65 -17.83
N VAL A 426 -11.94 -15.70 -17.52
CA VAL A 426 -12.32 -16.73 -18.50
C VAL A 426 -13.83 -16.89 -18.53
N GLY A 427 -14.47 -16.13 -19.42
CA GLY A 427 -15.93 -15.96 -19.41
C GLY A 427 -16.39 -15.32 -18.10
N ASN A 428 -17.26 -16.03 -17.36
CA ASN A 428 -17.75 -15.60 -16.04
C ASN A 428 -16.90 -16.14 -14.87
N HIS A 429 -15.84 -16.90 -15.16
CA HIS A 429 -14.96 -17.48 -14.15
C HIS A 429 -13.70 -16.63 -13.99
N GLY A 430 -13.26 -16.48 -12.74
CA GLY A 430 -11.95 -15.96 -12.41
C GLY A 430 -11.02 -17.11 -12.05
N ILE A 431 -9.81 -17.10 -12.62
CA ILE A 431 -8.74 -18.03 -12.28
C ILE A 431 -7.59 -17.21 -11.71
N GLU A 432 -7.36 -17.32 -10.40
CA GLU A 432 -6.22 -16.69 -9.75
C GLU A 432 -5.13 -17.73 -9.52
N VAL A 433 -3.89 -17.40 -9.88
CA VAL A 433 -2.72 -18.22 -9.61
C VAL A 433 -1.76 -17.40 -8.81
N GLY A 434 -1.31 -17.96 -7.68
CA GLY A 434 -0.45 -17.25 -6.76
C GLY A 434 0.45 -18.16 -5.96
N ASN A 435 1.24 -17.56 -5.08
CA ASN A 435 2.02 -18.30 -4.10
C ASN A 435 1.99 -17.65 -2.73
N SER A 436 2.15 -18.50 -1.72
CA SER A 436 2.42 -18.14 -0.33
C SER A 436 3.71 -18.84 0.11
N PRO A 437 4.28 -18.53 1.29
CA PRO A 437 5.46 -19.25 1.79
C PRO A 437 5.26 -20.79 1.94
N LEU A 438 4.00 -21.24 1.95
CA LEU A 438 3.63 -22.63 2.20
C LEU A 438 3.05 -23.36 0.97
N ALA A 439 2.66 -22.63 -0.08
CA ALA A 439 1.94 -23.24 -1.20
C ALA A 439 2.07 -22.47 -2.51
N VAL A 440 1.84 -23.19 -3.61
CA VAL A 440 1.39 -22.58 -4.87
C VAL A 440 -0.11 -22.84 -4.97
N GLU A 441 -0.88 -21.78 -5.19
CA GLU A 441 -2.34 -21.82 -5.12
C GLU A 441 -2.95 -21.49 -6.48
N VAL A 442 -4.03 -22.20 -6.80
CA VAL A 442 -4.94 -21.89 -7.91
C VAL A 442 -6.34 -21.71 -7.33
N LYS A 443 -6.91 -20.51 -7.43
CA LYS A 443 -8.28 -20.23 -7.00
C LYS A 443 -9.19 -20.15 -8.22
N ILE A 444 -10.33 -20.82 -8.14
CA ILE A 444 -11.33 -20.89 -9.21
C ILE A 444 -12.67 -20.48 -8.62
N GLY A 445 -13.27 -19.43 -9.19
CA GLY A 445 -14.50 -18.84 -8.68
C GLY A 445 -15.22 -17.99 -9.71
N SER A 446 -16.22 -17.24 -9.25
CA SER A 446 -16.81 -16.16 -10.05
C SER A 446 -15.74 -15.10 -10.33
N PHE A 447 -15.67 -14.60 -11.56
CA PHE A 447 -14.73 -13.54 -11.90
C PHE A 447 -14.97 -12.29 -11.05
N ASP A 448 -16.24 -11.89 -10.89
CA ASP A 448 -16.58 -10.66 -10.19
C ASP A 448 -16.18 -10.72 -8.71
N GLU A 449 -16.36 -11.86 -8.04
CA GLU A 449 -16.00 -12.04 -6.63
C GLU A 449 -14.48 -12.06 -6.41
N LEU A 450 -13.73 -12.64 -7.34
CA LEU A 450 -12.27 -12.65 -7.27
C LEU A 450 -11.68 -11.28 -7.61
N ALA A 451 -12.22 -10.59 -8.61
CA ALA A 451 -11.74 -9.27 -9.02
C ALA A 451 -11.83 -8.20 -7.92
N GLU A 452 -12.74 -8.35 -6.94
CA GLU A 452 -12.80 -7.46 -5.76
C GLU A 452 -11.51 -7.49 -4.92
N LEU A 453 -10.74 -8.59 -4.94
CA LEU A 453 -9.48 -8.71 -4.20
C LEU A 453 -8.30 -8.02 -4.91
N TRP A 454 -8.54 -7.50 -6.11
CA TRP A 454 -7.50 -6.93 -6.98
C TRP A 454 -7.56 -5.41 -7.08
N CYS A 455 -8.52 -4.81 -6.39
CA CYS A 455 -8.71 -3.36 -6.34
C CYS A 455 -7.95 -2.68 -5.18
N TRP A 456 -7.23 -3.47 -4.37
CA TRP A 456 -6.47 -3.03 -3.19
C TRP A 456 -4.99 -3.40 -3.32
#